data_AF-A0A453AI20-F1
#
_entry.id   AF-A0A453AI20-F1
#
_cell.length_a   1.000
_cell.length_b   1.000
_cell.length_c   1.000
_cell.angle_alpha   90.00
_cell.angle_beta   90.00
_cell.angle_gamma   90.00
#
_symmetry.space_group_name_H-M   'P 1'
#
loop_
_entity.id
_entity.type
_entity.pdbx_description
1 polymer ?
#
loop_
_entity_poly.entity_id
_entity_poly.type
_entity_poly.pdbx_seq_one_letter_code
_entity_poly.pdbx_strand_id
1 'polypeptide(L)'
;RVESRAFVAIVHDILEHAPNLEVLSFYMAEKKQRRMTTASDDGQRGSDATVVVPDEASSSTTCLQLRMKEINMVHYEGNETQRLLARLLFRNATVLERLCVVFSRERFGVQTGLKKEIESWARAGTRKTFL
;
A
#
# COMPACT_ATOMS: atom_id res chain seq x y z
N ARG A 1 -3.98 12.81 -8.31
CA ARG A 1 -3.77 11.96 -9.51
C ARG A 1 -2.35 12.09 -10.10
N VAL A 2 -1.88 13.26 -10.54
CA VAL A 2 -0.49 13.41 -11.06
C VAL A 2 0.56 13.20 -9.96
N GLU A 3 0.34 13.76 -8.78
CA GLU A 3 1.24 13.63 -7.62
C GLU A 3 1.40 12.18 -7.13
N SER A 4 0.32 11.39 -7.18
CA SER A 4 0.33 9.98 -6.75
C SER A 4 1.25 9.11 -7.61
N ARG A 5 1.24 9.32 -8.94
CA ARG A 5 2.13 8.60 -9.86
C ARG A 5 3.58 9.05 -9.72
N ALA A 6 3.81 10.34 -9.59
CA ALA A 6 5.15 10.88 -9.36
C ALA A 6 5.77 10.33 -8.07
N PHE A 7 5.01 10.28 -6.98
CA PHE A 7 5.46 9.70 -5.72
C PHE A 7 5.85 8.22 -5.87
N VAL A 8 5.00 7.42 -6.53
CA VAL A 8 5.29 5.99 -6.75
C VAL A 8 6.50 5.78 -7.66
N ALA A 9 6.70 6.63 -8.66
CA ALA A 9 7.90 6.60 -9.50
C ALA A 9 9.17 6.93 -8.71
N ILE A 10 9.13 7.90 -7.80
CA ILE A 10 10.27 8.22 -6.91
C ILE A 10 10.58 7.03 -6.00
N VAL A 11 9.55 6.40 -5.42
CA VAL A 11 9.76 5.22 -4.57
C VAL A 11 10.37 4.07 -5.38
N HIS A 12 9.92 3.86 -6.61
CA HIS A 12 10.52 2.87 -7.51
C HIS A 12 12.01 3.14 -7.73
N ASP A 13 12.38 4.37 -8.07
CA ASP A 13 13.77 4.78 -8.30
C ASP A 13 14.65 4.56 -7.05
N ILE A 14 14.13 4.88 -5.86
CA ILE A 14 14.83 4.60 -4.59
C ILE A 14 15.09 3.09 -4.43
N LEU A 15 14.09 2.26 -4.75
CA LEU A 15 14.21 0.81 -4.63
C LEU A 15 15.23 0.26 -5.62
N GLU A 16 15.32 0.80 -6.84
CA GLU A 16 16.35 0.44 -7.81
C GLU A 16 17.76 0.75 -7.28
N HIS A 17 17.94 1.88 -6.60
CA HIS A 17 19.21 2.27 -5.99
C HIS A 17 19.51 1.58 -4.65
N ALA A 18 18.62 0.69 -4.17
CA ALA A 18 18.77 -0.06 -2.93
C ALA A 18 18.72 -1.59 -3.18
N PRO A 19 19.67 -2.17 -3.95
CA PRO A 19 19.60 -3.55 -4.42
C PRO A 19 19.66 -4.60 -3.30
N ASN A 20 20.13 -4.22 -2.11
CA ASN A 20 20.30 -5.11 -0.97
C ASN A 20 19.20 -4.95 0.11
N LEU A 21 18.17 -4.15 -0.16
CA LEU A 21 17.11 -3.87 0.79
C LEU A 21 16.22 -5.10 1.02
N GLU A 22 16.12 -5.56 2.27
CA GLU A 22 15.28 -6.72 2.65
C GLU A 22 14.06 -6.31 3.48
N VAL A 23 14.10 -5.14 4.13
CA VAL A 23 13.06 -4.65 5.02
C VAL A 23 12.73 -3.22 4.65
N LEU A 24 11.45 -2.95 4.38
CA LEU A 24 10.96 -1.63 4.01
C LEU A 24 9.81 -1.20 4.92
N SER A 25 9.93 -0.03 5.54
CA SER A 25 8.90 0.52 6.43
C SER A 25 8.47 1.90 5.95
N PHE A 26 7.19 2.05 5.61
CA PHE A 26 6.58 3.34 5.26
C PHE A 26 5.76 3.88 6.42
N TYR A 27 6.07 5.10 6.83
CA TYR A 27 5.29 5.87 7.80
C TYR A 27 4.48 6.91 7.05
N MET A 28 3.16 6.74 7.06
CA MET A 28 2.25 7.68 6.43
C MET A 28 1.91 8.80 7.41
N ALA A 29 1.91 10.04 6.93
CA ALA A 29 1.50 11.16 7.77
C ALA A 29 0.03 11.00 8.18
N GLU A 30 -0.24 11.00 9.49
CA GLU A 30 -1.61 11.01 9.99
C GLU A 30 -2.28 12.31 9.59
N LYS A 31 -3.46 12.23 8.95
CA LYS A 31 -4.29 13.42 8.82
C LYS A 31 -4.69 13.91 10.21
N LYS A 32 -4.29 15.13 10.56
CA LYS A 32 -4.86 15.82 11.72
C LYS A 32 -6.36 15.92 11.48
N GLN A 33 -7.14 15.12 12.20
CA GLN A 33 -8.60 15.14 12.14
C GLN A 33 -9.08 16.57 12.46
N ARG A 34 -9.37 17.38 11.44
CA ARG A 34 -10.16 18.59 11.64
C ARG A 34 -11.53 18.08 12.05
N ARG A 35 -11.84 18.15 13.35
CA ARG A 35 -13.17 17.83 13.87
C ARG A 35 -14.17 18.72 13.17
N MET A 36 -14.89 18.18 12.20
CA MET A 36 -16.07 18.83 11.65
C MET A 36 -17.25 17.88 11.87
N THR A 37 -18.03 18.21 12.88
CA THR A 37 -19.33 17.61 13.17
C THR A 37 -20.34 18.10 12.14
N THR A 38 -20.69 17.28 11.16
CA THR A 38 -22.00 17.34 10.51
C THR A 38 -22.39 15.93 10.09
N ALA A 39 -23.51 15.47 10.63
CA ALA A 39 -24.23 14.29 10.17
C ALA A 39 -24.72 14.49 8.73
N SER A 40 -24.79 13.38 7.99
CA SER A 40 -25.42 13.07 6.68
C SER A 40 -24.43 12.18 5.92
N ASP A 41 -24.59 10.85 5.91
CA ASP A 41 -25.48 10.10 5.01
C ASP A 41 -25.24 10.46 3.54
N ASP A 42 -24.39 9.71 2.84
CA ASP A 42 -24.86 8.71 1.87
C ASP A 42 -23.66 7.87 1.34
N GLY A 43 -23.92 6.60 1.08
CA GLY A 43 -22.91 5.59 0.73
C GLY A 43 -22.34 5.78 -0.67
N GLN A 44 -21.16 6.40 -0.79
CA GLN A 44 -20.46 6.46 -2.07
C GLN A 44 -19.73 5.13 -2.34
N ARG A 45 -20.45 4.27 -3.05
CA ARG A 45 -20.00 3.06 -3.73
C ARG A 45 -18.63 3.29 -4.38
N GLY A 46 -17.62 2.57 -3.90
CA GLY A 46 -16.27 2.58 -4.46
C GLY A 46 -16.33 2.29 -5.95
N SER A 47 -16.01 3.31 -6.75
CA SER A 47 -15.79 3.14 -8.18
C SER A 47 -14.64 2.18 -8.35
N ASP A 48 -14.93 1.08 -9.03
CA ASP A 48 -13.97 0.16 -9.64
C ASP A 48 -13.16 0.92 -10.69
N ALA A 49 -12.29 1.80 -10.23
CA ALA A 49 -11.22 2.33 -11.04
C ALA A 49 -10.22 1.21 -11.14
N THR A 50 -10.28 0.47 -12.25
CA THR A 50 -9.17 -0.33 -12.76
C THR A 50 -8.02 0.66 -12.98
N VAL A 51 -7.30 0.96 -11.90
CA VAL A 51 -6.04 1.70 -11.96
C VAL A 51 -5.09 0.72 -12.63
N VAL A 52 -4.97 0.91 -13.95
CA VAL A 52 -3.91 0.35 -14.77
C VAL A 52 -2.63 0.92 -14.18
N VAL A 53 -2.05 0.15 -13.26
CA VAL A 53 -0.63 0.26 -12.95
C VAL A 53 0.06 -0.02 -14.27
N PRO A 54 0.90 0.88 -14.79
CA PRO A 54 1.64 0.61 -16.01
C PRO A 54 2.31 -0.76 -15.88
N ASP A 55 2.08 -1.62 -16.86
CA ASP A 55 2.71 -2.95 -16.99
C ASP A 55 4.25 -2.82 -17.11
N GLU A 56 4.74 -1.60 -17.29
CA GLU A 56 6.11 -1.13 -17.33
C GLU A 56 6.88 -1.21 -15.99
N ALA A 57 6.37 -1.89 -14.97
CA ALA A 57 7.16 -2.27 -13.77
C ALA A 57 7.75 -3.69 -13.90
N SER A 58 7.63 -4.31 -15.07
CA SER A 58 7.98 -5.71 -15.31
C SER A 58 9.48 -5.97 -15.55
N SER A 59 10.33 -4.94 -15.63
CA SER A 59 11.74 -5.13 -16.01
C SER A 59 12.80 -4.69 -14.98
N SER A 60 12.47 -3.99 -13.88
CA SER A 60 13.54 -3.54 -12.96
C SER A 60 13.06 -3.22 -11.54
N THR A 61 12.65 -4.25 -10.79
CA THR A 61 12.69 -4.19 -9.31
C THR A 61 13.31 -5.46 -8.76
N THR A 62 14.57 -5.71 -9.11
CA THR A 62 15.34 -6.87 -8.64
C THR A 62 15.34 -6.98 -7.11
N CYS A 63 15.40 -5.86 -6.39
CA CYS A 63 15.35 -5.87 -4.92
C CYS A 63 13.99 -6.36 -4.40
N LEU A 64 12.88 -5.87 -4.97
CA LEU A 64 11.53 -6.31 -4.58
C LEU A 64 11.36 -7.80 -4.83
N GLN A 65 11.70 -8.25 -6.03
CA GLN A 65 11.49 -9.63 -6.42
C GLN A 65 12.41 -10.59 -5.66
N LEU A 66 13.70 -10.30 -5.58
CA LEU A 66 14.68 -11.28 -5.10
C LEU A 66 14.99 -11.19 -3.60
N ARG A 67 14.70 -10.06 -2.94
CA ARG A 67 15.24 -9.80 -1.59
C ARG A 67 14.26 -9.24 -0.58
N MET A 68 13.17 -8.62 -1.00
CA MET A 68 12.23 -7.97 -0.09
C MET A 68 11.48 -9.01 0.76
N LYS A 69 11.92 -9.20 2.00
CA LYS A 69 11.36 -10.18 2.96
C LYS A 69 10.27 -9.58 3.83
N GLU A 70 10.36 -8.28 4.13
CA GLU A 70 9.42 -7.61 5.03
C GLU A 70 8.99 -6.24 4.54
N ILE A 71 7.68 -6.00 4.55
CA ILE A 71 7.09 -4.69 4.31
C ILE A 71 6.19 -4.30 5.47
N ASN A 72 6.41 -3.11 6.00
CA ASN A 72 5.61 -2.48 7.04
C ASN A 72 4.95 -1.21 6.50
N MET A 73 3.63 -1.09 6.62
CA MET A 73 2.88 0.12 6.32
C MET A 73 2.23 0.65 7.59
N VAL A 74 2.68 1.80 8.08
CA VAL A 74 2.23 2.39 9.34
C VAL A 74 1.33 3.60 9.05
N HIS A 75 0.21 3.69 9.75
CA HIS A 75 -0.86 4.68 9.54
C HIS A 75 -1.50 4.59 8.14
N TYR A 76 -1.74 3.38 7.65
CA TYR A 76 -2.38 3.15 6.36
C TYR A 76 -3.86 3.55 6.40
N GLU A 77 -4.26 4.46 5.52
CA GLU A 77 -5.63 4.99 5.36
C GLU A 77 -6.33 4.41 4.12
N GLY A 78 -5.57 3.80 3.20
CA GLY A 78 -6.11 3.28 1.94
C GLY A 78 -6.55 4.36 0.96
N ASN A 79 -5.88 5.52 0.95
CA ASN A 79 -6.08 6.52 -0.11
C ASN A 79 -5.45 6.06 -1.45
N GLU A 80 -5.75 6.76 -2.55
CA GLU A 80 -5.31 6.40 -3.91
C GLU A 80 -3.79 6.16 -4.00
N THR A 81 -2.98 7.07 -3.45
CA THR A 81 -1.52 6.98 -3.48
C THR A 81 -1.02 5.77 -2.69
N GLN A 82 -1.58 5.54 -1.49
CA GLN A 82 -1.21 4.41 -0.64
C GLN A 82 -1.59 3.08 -1.27
N ARG A 83 -2.76 2.98 -1.91
CA ARG A 83 -3.18 1.78 -2.66
C ARG A 83 -2.27 1.52 -3.85
N LEU A 84 -1.90 2.57 -4.59
CA LEU A 84 -1.00 2.43 -5.74
C LEU A 84 0.38 1.89 -5.29
N LEU A 85 0.93 2.46 -4.22
CA LEU A 85 2.17 1.99 -3.63
C LEU A 85 2.05 0.55 -3.12
N ALA A 86 1.01 0.23 -2.34
CA ALA A 86 0.78 -1.11 -1.80
C ALA A 86 0.68 -2.16 -2.91
N ARG A 87 -0.05 -1.85 -4.00
CA ARG A 87 -0.16 -2.73 -5.17
C ARG A 87 1.19 -2.95 -5.85
N LEU A 88 1.97 -1.89 -6.03
CA LEU A 88 3.32 -2.00 -6.59
C LEU A 88 4.19 -2.93 -5.74
N LEU A 89 4.22 -2.71 -4.43
CA LEU A 89 5.09 -3.46 -3.53
C LEU A 89 4.66 -4.93 -3.41
N PHE A 90 3.38 -5.19 -3.09
CA PHE A 90 2.91 -6.54 -2.75
C PHE A 90 2.83 -7.47 -3.96
N ARG A 91 2.58 -6.93 -5.16
CA ARG A 91 2.58 -7.73 -6.39
C ARG A 91 4.00 -8.09 -6.84
N ASN A 92 4.97 -7.21 -6.63
CA ASN A 92 6.35 -7.42 -7.09
C ASN A 92 7.25 -8.09 -6.05
N ALA A 93 6.89 -8.08 -4.75
CA ALA A 93 7.69 -8.73 -3.72
C ALA A 93 7.50 -10.25 -3.69
N THR A 94 8.21 -10.97 -4.58
CA THR A 94 7.99 -12.42 -4.76
C THR A 94 8.50 -13.28 -3.61
N VAL A 95 9.48 -12.80 -2.85
CA VAL A 95 10.05 -13.48 -1.67
C VAL A 95 9.51 -12.93 -0.34
N LEU A 96 8.38 -12.21 -0.36
CA LEU A 96 7.83 -11.55 0.81
C LEU A 96 7.37 -12.55 1.88
N GLU A 97 8.07 -12.57 3.01
CA GLU A 97 7.80 -13.43 4.16
C GLU A 97 6.79 -12.78 5.11
N ARG A 98 6.93 -11.47 5.37
CA ARG A 98 6.15 -10.73 6.36
C ARG A 98 5.55 -9.45 5.79
N LEU A 99 4.26 -9.26 6.05
CA LEU A 99 3.53 -8.03 5.78
C LEU A 99 2.86 -7.54 7.06
N CYS A 100 3.26 -6.36 7.53
CA CYS A 100 2.59 -5.68 8.64
C CYS A 100 1.89 -4.41 8.12
N VAL A 101 0.62 -4.25 8.46
CA VAL A 101 -0.15 -3.04 8.14
C VAL A 101 -0.82 -2.56 9.41
N VAL A 102 -0.44 -1.36 9.85
CA VAL A 102 -1.08 -0.64 10.95
C VAL A 102 -2.02 0.38 10.33
N PHE A 103 -3.31 0.19 10.52
CA PHE A 103 -4.31 1.15 10.03
C PHE A 103 -4.27 2.43 10.86
N SER A 104 -4.60 3.55 10.23
CA SER A 104 -4.95 4.76 10.99
C SER A 104 -6.19 4.50 11.86
N ARG A 105 -6.42 5.35 12.86
CA ARG A 105 -7.61 5.29 13.73
C ARG A 105 -8.88 5.61 12.93
N GLU A 106 -9.41 4.59 12.26
CA GLU A 106 -10.59 4.64 11.40
C GLU A 106 -11.73 3.78 11.96
N ARG A 107 -12.94 3.92 11.40
CA ARG A 107 -14.06 3.05 11.77
C ARG A 107 -13.76 1.59 11.40
N PHE A 108 -14.11 0.65 12.28
CA PHE A 108 -13.85 -0.79 12.13
C PHE A 108 -14.31 -1.39 10.78
N GLY A 109 -15.44 -0.91 10.24
CA GLY A 109 -15.94 -1.34 8.92
C GLY A 109 -15.01 -0.98 7.76
N VAL A 110 -14.34 0.18 7.82
CA VAL A 110 -13.37 0.62 6.82
C VAL A 110 -12.12 -0.26 6.88
N GLN A 111 -11.61 -0.54 8.08
CA GLN A 111 -10.45 -1.41 8.29
C GLN A 111 -10.68 -2.83 7.76
N THR A 112 -11.88 -3.38 7.96
CA THR A 112 -12.25 -4.71 7.43
C THR A 112 -12.20 -4.75 5.91
N GLY A 113 -12.66 -3.69 5.23
CA GLY A 113 -12.60 -3.57 3.77
C GLY A 113 -11.16 -3.47 3.26
N LEU A 114 -10.35 -2.61 3.88
CA LEU A 114 -8.94 -2.43 3.52
C LEU A 114 -8.11 -3.70 3.74
N LYS A 115 -8.39 -4.43 4.82
CA LYS A 115 -7.75 -5.73 5.08
C LYS A 115 -8.00 -6.71 3.92
N LYS A 116 -9.26 -6.91 3.52
CA LYS A 116 -9.61 -7.82 2.42
C LYS A 116 -8.97 -7.38 1.10
N GLU A 117 -8.92 -6.08 0.85
CA GLU A 117 -8.28 -5.52 -0.34
C GLU A 117 -6.78 -5.84 -0.36
N ILE A 118 -6.05 -5.61 0.73
CA ILE A 118 -4.62 -5.93 0.85
C ILE A 118 -4.37 -7.44 0.75
N GLU A 119 -5.23 -8.26 1.38
CA GLU A 119 -5.17 -9.71 1.27
C GLU A 119 -5.30 -10.20 -0.18
N SER A 120 -6.08 -9.51 -1.01
CA SER A 120 -6.22 -9.85 -2.44
C SER A 120 -4.99 -9.52 -3.30
N TRP A 121 -4.08 -8.68 -2.80
CA TRP A 121 -2.87 -8.28 -3.52
C TRP A 121 -1.62 -9.00 -3.03
N ALA A 122 -1.59 -9.34 -1.75
CA ALA A 122 -0.46 -10.02 -1.14
C ALA A 122 -0.35 -11.47 -1.62
N ARG A 123 0.90 -11.92 -1.77
CA ARG A 123 1.18 -13.28 -2.24
C ARG A 123 0.66 -14.33 -1.25
N ALA A 124 0.30 -15.50 -1.80
CA ALA A 124 0.02 -16.68 -1.00
C ALA A 124 1.27 -17.06 -0.18
N GLY A 125 1.08 -17.49 1.07
CA GLY A 125 2.18 -17.85 1.97
C GLY A 125 2.80 -16.70 2.77
N THR A 126 2.64 -15.43 2.36
CA THR A 126 3.10 -14.28 3.17
C THR A 126 2.36 -14.24 4.50
N ARG A 127 3.10 -14.12 5.62
CA ARG A 127 2.54 -13.91 6.96
C ARG A 127 2.04 -12.46 7.07
N LYS A 128 0.73 -12.30 7.28
CA LYS A 128 0.06 -11.00 7.31
C LYS A 128 -0.32 -10.64 8.74
N THR A 129 -0.01 -9.43 9.17
CA THR A 129 -0.40 -8.88 10.47
C THR A 129 -1.07 -7.54 10.23
N PHE A 130 -2.28 -7.38 10.76
CA PHE A 130 -3.10 -6.18 10.62
C PHE A 130 -3.39 -5.66 12.03
N LEU A 131 -3.06 -4.40 12.29
CA LEU A 131 -3.17 -3.73 13.59
C LEU A 131 -3.99 -2.44 13.48
#